data_AF-A0A7K7WVY6-F1
#
_entry.id   AF-A0A7K7WVY6-F1
#
_cell.length_a   1.000
_cell.length_b   1.000
_cell.length_c   1.000
_cell.angle_alpha   90.00
_cell.angle_beta   90.00
_cell.angle_gamma   90.00
#
_symmetry.space_group_name_H-M   'P 1'
#
loop_
_entity.id
_entity.type
_entity.pdbx_description
1 polymer ?
#
loop_
_entity_poly.entity_id
_entity_poly.type
_entity_poly.pdbx_seq_one_letter_code
_entity_poly.pdbx_strand_id
1 'polypeptide(L)' 'ALVCLPTYMHVAVKRAYLQAQGYSVEHITLSNGFCRPAITSSQVIFNIPYNGCGTQRQV' A
#
# COMPACT_ATOMS: atom_id res chain seq x y z
N ALA A 1 -0.66 3.37 -8.98
CA ALA A 1 -1.87 2.77 -9.57
C ALA A 1 -2.63 2.05 -8.46
N LEU A 2 -3.96 2.13 -8.47
CA LEU A 2 -4.85 1.40 -7.56
C LEU A 2 -5.77 0.55 -8.42
N VAL A 3 -5.87 -0.73 -8.09
CA VAL A 3 -6.72 -1.70 -8.78
C VAL A 3 -7.55 -2.44 -7.73
N CYS A 4 -8.86 -2.51 -7.96
CA CYS A 4 -9.78 -3.30 -7.14
C CYS A 4 -9.89 -4.71 -7.73
N LEU A 5 -9.41 -5.71 -6.99
CA LEU A 5 -9.57 -7.12 -7.32
C LEU A 5 -10.69 -7.71 -6.45
N PRO A 6 -11.26 -8.87 -6.77
CA PRO A 6 -12.44 -9.39 -6.09
C PRO A 6 -12.32 -9.53 -4.56
N THR A 7 -11.10 -9.78 -4.06
CA THR A 7 -10.85 -10.05 -2.62
C THR A 7 -9.97 -9.00 -1.92
N TYR A 8 -9.28 -8.14 -2.68
CA TYR A 8 -8.38 -7.13 -2.14
C TYR A 8 -8.12 -5.98 -3.13
N MET A 9 -7.62 -4.86 -2.61
CA MET A 9 -7.10 -3.77 -3.43
C MET A 9 -5.60 -3.91 -3.61
N HIS A 10 -5.13 -3.81 -4.85
CA HIS A 10 -3.72 -3.78 -5.19
C HIS A 10 -3.28 -2.33 -5.44
N VAL A 11 -2.32 -1.86 -4.66
CA VAL A 11 -1.78 -0.50 -4.76
C VAL A 11 -0.29 -0.59 -5.05
N ALA A 12 0.13 0.03 -6.16
CA ALA A 12 1.54 0.14 -6.53
C ALA A 12 1.95 1.61 -6.64
N VAL A 13 2.90 2.02 -5.81
CA VAL A 13 3.45 3.38 -5.76
C VAL A 13 4.90 3.35 -6.24
N LYS A 14 5.30 4.27 -7.12
CA LYS A 14 6.69 4.35 -7.59
C LYS A 14 7.59 4.83 -6.45
N ARG A 15 8.73 4.17 -6.27
CA ARG A 15 9.74 4.57 -5.27
C ARG A 15 10.29 5.97 -5.52
N ALA A 16 10.59 6.28 -6.78
CA ALA A 16 11.07 7.61 -7.18
C ALA A 16 10.08 8.72 -6.81
N TYR A 17 8.77 8.45 -6.89
CA TYR A 17 7.76 9.42 -6.48
C TYR A 17 7.80 9.68 -4.97
N LEU A 18 7.88 8.62 -4.17
CA LEU A 18 7.96 8.73 -2.70
C LEU A 18 9.22 9.46 -2.26
N GLN A 19 10.37 9.13 -2.84
CA GLN A 19 11.65 9.77 -2.56
C GLN A 19 11.65 11.26 -2.96
N ALA A 20 11.06 11.61 -4.11
CA ALA A 20 10.93 13.00 -4.55
C ALA A 20 10.03 13.83 -3.62
N GLN A 21 9.14 13.20 -2.86
CA GLN A 21 8.31 13.84 -1.84
C GLN A 21 8.96 13.83 -0.45
N GLY A 22 10.19 13.33 -0.32
CA GLY A 22 10.92 13.27 0.96
C GLY A 22 10.51 12.11 1.88
N TYR A 23 9.73 11.14 1.39
CA TYR A 23 9.35 9.97 2.18
C TYR A 23 10.42 8.87 2.12
N SER A 24 10.75 8.31 3.29
CA SER A 24 11.53 7.08 3.35
C SER A 24 10.66 5.90 2.95
N VAL A 25 11.12 5.15 1.95
CA VAL A 25 10.43 3.97 1.42
C VAL A 25 10.34 2.83 2.45
N GLU A 26 11.28 2.78 3.39
CA GLU A 26 11.42 1.71 4.37
C GLU A 26 10.41 1.81 5.53
N HIS A 27 9.87 3.00 5.76
CA HIS A 27 8.96 3.28 6.89
C HIS A 27 7.50 3.52 6.45
N ILE A 28 7.13 3.13 5.23
CA ILE A 28 5.76 3.30 4.74
C ILE A 28 4.90 2.15 5.25
N THR A 29 3.91 2.50 6.08
CA THR A 29 2.97 1.54 6.65
C THR A 29 1.54 1.99 6.43
N LEU A 30 0.61 1.04 6.35
CA LEU A 30 -0.82 1.33 6.41
C LEU A 30 -1.27 1.51 7.86
N SER A 31 -2.44 2.10 8.06
CA SER A 31 -3.00 2.46 9.38
C SER A 31 -2.93 1.34 10.41
N ASN A 32 -3.00 0.08 9.98
CA ASN A 32 -2.70 -1.07 10.82
C ASN A 32 -1.32 -1.63 10.48
N GLY A 33 -0.33 -1.45 11.37
CA GLY A 33 1.08 -1.79 11.16
C GLY A 33 1.39 -3.26 10.84
N PHE A 34 0.38 -4.14 10.92
CA PHE A 34 0.47 -5.52 10.44
C PHE A 34 0.48 -5.62 8.90
N CYS A 35 -0.10 -4.66 8.19
CA CYS A 35 -0.12 -4.68 6.73
C CYS A 35 1.14 -4.05 6.15
N ARG A 36 2.15 -4.89 6.02
CA ARG A 36 3.46 -4.52 5.46
C ARG A 36 3.41 -4.51 3.94
N PRO A 37 4.03 -3.49 3.29
CA PRO A 37 4.18 -3.52 1.85
C PRO A 37 5.20 -4.57 1.40
N ALA A 38 5.05 -5.02 0.16
CA ALA A 38 6.14 -5.62 -0.60
C ALA A 38 6.94 -4.52 -1.28
N ILE A 39 8.21 -4.40 -0.92
CA ILE A 39 9.12 -3.38 -1.44
C ILE A 39 9.99 -4.01 -2.54
N THR A 40 9.92 -3.44 -3.74
CA THR A 40 10.75 -3.83 -4.88
C THR A 40 11.79 -2.74 -5.19
N SER A 41 12.59 -2.92 -6.24
CA SER A 41 13.57 -1.92 -6.68
C SER A 41 12.92 -0.63 -7.21
N SER A 42 11.73 -0.73 -7.81
CA SER A 42 11.04 0.42 -8.43
C SER A 42 9.73 0.82 -7.77
N GLN A 43 9.11 -0.08 -7.00
CA GLN A 43 7.75 0.11 -6.48
C GLN A 43 7.60 -0.34 -5.03
N VAL A 44 6.68 0.31 -4.34
CA VAL A 44 6.11 -0.11 -3.06
C VAL A 44 4.71 -0.61 -3.32
N ILE A 45 4.45 -1.87 -2.95
CA ILE A 45 3.23 -2.58 -3.29
C ILE A 45 2.48 -2.93 -2.02
N PHE A 46 1.19 -2.60 -1.97
CA PHE A 46 0.28 -3.00 -0.91
C PHE A 46 -0.84 -3.87 -1.50
N ASN A 47 -1.07 -5.03 -0.87
CA ASN A 47 -2.25 -5.85 -1.10
C ASN A 47 -3.16 -5.71 0.12
N ILE A 48 -4.25 -4.96 -0.03
CA ILE A 48 -5.12 -4.53 1.07
C ILE A 48 -6.43 -5.35 1.01
N PRO A 49 -6.60 -6.40 1.83
CA PRO A 49 -7.86 -7.13 1.90
C PRO A 49 -9.01 -6.23 2.38
N TYR A 50 -10.19 -6.39 1.78
CA TYR A 50 -11.37 -5.60 2.15
C TYR A 50 -11.81 -5.79 3.60
N ASN A 51 -11.56 -6.97 4.18
CA ASN A 51 -11.92 -7.32 5.55
C ASN A 51 -10.72 -7.23 6.51
N GLY A 52 -9.66 -6.50 6.15
CA GLY A 52 -8.43 -6.40 6.94
C GLY A 52 -7.71 -5.06 6.78
N CYS A 53 -6.51 -4.95 7.34
CA CYS A 53 -5.66 -3.74 7.32
C CYS A 53 -6.30 -2.46 7.86
N GLY A 54 -7.36 -2.55 8.66
CA GLY A 54 -8.13 -1.39 9.12
C GLY A 54 -9.04 -0.79 8.06
N THR A 55 -9.30 -1.50 6.95
CA THR A 55 -10.29 -1.12 5.94
C THR A 55 -11.66 -1.02 6.58
N GLN A 56 -12.40 0.06 6.30
CA GLN A 56 -13.77 0.25 6.74
C GLN A 56 -14.71 0.23 5.54
N ARG A 57 -15.82 -0.51 5.67
CA ARG A 57 -16.88 -0.51 4.67
C ARG A 57 -17.92 0.54 5.04
N GLN A 58 -18.16 1.49 4.14
CA GLN A 58 -19.25 2.45 4.25
C GLN A 58 -20.47 1.90 3.50
N VAL A 59 -21.67 2.19 4.02
CA VAL A 59 -22.96 1.75 3.49
C VAL A 59 -23.72 2.95 2.97
#